data_AF-A0A183NGS1-F1
#
_entry.id   AF-A0A183NGS1-F1
#
_cell.length_a   1.000
_cell.length_b   1.000
_cell.length_c   1.000
_cell.angle_alpha   90.00
_cell.angle_beta   90.00
_cell.angle_gamma   90.00
#
_symmetry.space_group_name_H-M   'P 1'
#
loop_
_entity.id
_entity.type
_entity.pdbx_description
1 polymer ?
#
loop_
_entity_poly.entity_id
_entity_poly.type
_entity_poly.pdbx_seq_one_letter_code
_entity_poly.pdbx_strand_id
1 'polypeptide(L)'
;MILSIEKKEYENGRKFLAQIMGYDPVHFTPEQVNEAIEYLLPSSLYTKRARPVFKEPHLVFPPQKQLQCDVNGRPLNSYFYTTHQNFHKIMNEAIYKLEEIKLHFDQSYFNRTTVKPTLKEVQ
;
A
#
# COMPACT_ATOMS: atom_id res chain seq x y z
N MET A 1 -4.29 17.23 -8.02
CA MET A 1 -3.81 18.55 -8.46
C MET A 1 -2.80 19.13 -7.47
N ILE A 2 -3.11 19.22 -6.17
CA ILE A 2 -2.16 19.70 -5.15
C ILE A 2 -0.94 18.78 -5.05
N LEU A 3 -1.14 17.47 -4.86
CA LEU A 3 -0.03 16.51 -4.69
C LEU A 3 0.97 16.47 -5.86
N SER A 4 0.50 16.68 -7.10
CA SER A 4 1.37 16.72 -8.28
C SER A 4 2.23 17.99 -8.33
N ILE A 5 1.72 19.11 -7.82
CA ILE A 5 2.47 20.36 -7.71
C ILE A 5 3.57 20.19 -6.66
N GLU A 6 3.19 19.72 -5.47
CA GLU A 6 4.11 19.44 -4.36
C GLU A 6 5.23 18.47 -4.77
N LYS A 7 4.92 17.46 -5.59
CA LYS A 7 5.93 16.52 -6.10
C LYS A 7 6.97 17.23 -6.98
N LYS A 8 6.51 18.11 -7.86
CA LYS A 8 7.39 18.91 -8.73
C LYS A 8 8.25 19.88 -7.92
N GLU A 9 7.65 20.54 -6.93
CA GLU A 9 8.37 21.44 -6.03
C GLU A 9 9.40 20.71 -5.18
N TYR A 10 9.06 19.52 -4.66
CA TYR A 10 10.00 18.65 -3.98
C TYR A 10 11.18 18.24 -4.86
N GLU A 11 10.94 17.83 -6.11
CA GLU A 11 12.02 17.44 -7.04
C GLU A 11 12.95 18.62 -7.36
N ASN A 12 12.40 19.82 -7.55
CA ASN A 12 13.17 21.04 -7.77
C ASN A 12 13.96 21.42 -6.51
N GLY A 13 13.31 21.41 -5.35
CA GLY A 13 13.94 21.69 -4.05
C GLY A 13 15.05 20.70 -3.72
N ARG A 14 14.87 19.42 -4.06
CA ARG A 14 15.88 18.38 -3.87
C ARG A 14 17.15 18.65 -4.69
N LYS A 15 16.99 19.05 -5.96
CA LYS A 15 18.13 19.44 -6.82
C LYS A 15 18.85 20.68 -6.29
N PHE A 16 18.08 21.66 -5.83
CA PHE A 16 18.63 22.88 -5.24
C PHE A 16 19.38 22.61 -3.93
N LEU A 17 18.83 21.75 -3.08
CA LEU A 17 19.47 21.32 -1.83
C LEU A 17 20.79 20.59 -2.11
N ALA A 18 20.82 19.69 -3.10
CA ALA A 18 22.05 19.03 -3.53
C ALA A 18 23.10 20.06 -3.99
N GLN A 19 22.69 21.07 -4.75
CA GLN A 19 23.58 22.15 -5.21
C GLN A 19 24.14 22.98 -4.04
N ILE A 20 23.34 23.32 -3.03
CA ILE A 20 23.80 24.05 -1.83
C ILE A 20 24.85 23.23 -1.08
N MET A 21 24.61 21.92 -0.93
CA MET A 21 25.49 21.02 -0.18
C MET A 21 26.69 20.53 -0.98
N GLY A 22 26.76 20.81 -2.29
CA GLY A 22 27.83 20.34 -3.17
C GLY A 22 27.76 18.84 -3.50
N TYR A 23 26.60 18.20 -3.35
CA TYR A 23 26.38 16.81 -3.77
C TYR A 23 25.94 16.72 -5.23
N ASP A 24 26.11 15.54 -5.83
CA ASP A 24 25.57 15.24 -7.16
C ASP A 24 24.02 15.15 -7.11
N PRO A 25 23.27 15.96 -7.88
CA PRO A 25 21.81 15.96 -7.87
C PRO A 25 21.17 14.63 -8.28
N VAL A 26 21.89 13.78 -9.03
CA VAL A 26 21.38 12.48 -9.50
C VAL A 26 21.41 11.44 -8.38
N HIS A 27 22.51 11.40 -7.63
CA HIS A 27 22.79 10.37 -6.61
C HIS A 27 22.47 10.82 -5.17
N PHE A 28 21.62 11.83 -5.01
CA PHE A 28 21.31 12.38 -3.69
C PHE A 28 20.32 11.50 -2.91
N THR A 29 20.80 10.86 -1.84
CA THR A 29 20.01 9.87 -1.07
C THR A 29 19.12 10.53 -0.01
N PRO A 30 18.03 9.86 0.43
CA PRO A 30 17.17 10.39 1.48
C PRO A 30 17.86 10.61 2.83
N GLU A 31 18.91 9.84 3.17
CA GLU A 31 19.68 10.08 4.40
C GLU A 31 20.45 11.39 4.34
N GLN A 32 21.14 11.63 3.21
CA GLN A 32 21.91 12.86 2.98
C GLN A 32 21.00 14.10 2.98
N VAL A 33 19.77 13.97 2.48
CA VAL A 33 18.76 15.02 2.56
C VAL A 33 18.45 15.38 4.02
N ASN A 34 18.22 14.38 4.87
CA ASN A 34 17.89 14.64 6.27
C ASN A 34 19.07 15.28 7.02
N GLU A 35 20.29 14.80 6.77
CA GLU A 35 21.51 15.38 7.34
C GLU A 35 21.70 16.84 6.92
N ALA A 36 21.51 17.14 5.63
CA ALA A 36 21.57 18.50 5.11
C ALA A 36 20.55 19.43 5.79
N ILE A 37 19.31 18.97 6.00
CA ILE A 37 18.28 19.76 6.69
C ILE A 37 18.61 19.97 8.16
N GLU A 38 19.13 18.95 8.85
CA GLU A 38 19.54 19.07 10.26
C GLU A 38 20.70 20.06 10.43
N TYR A 39 21.62 20.09 9.46
CA TYR A 39 22.73 21.05 9.44
C TYR A 39 22.27 22.49 9.11
N LEU A 40 21.46 22.67 8.06
CA LEU A 40 21.02 23.99 7.60
C LEU A 40 19.99 24.64 8.53
N LEU A 41 19.09 23.84 9.10
CA LEU A 41 17.98 24.29 9.93
C LEU A 41 18.01 23.59 11.30
N PRO A 42 19.01 23.88 12.15
CA PRO A 42 19.14 23.22 13.44
C PRO A 42 17.96 23.57 14.33
N SER A 43 17.27 22.55 14.83
CA SER A 43 16.11 22.70 15.71
C SER A 43 16.36 22.00 17.04
N SER A 44 16.31 22.76 18.15
CA SER A 44 16.47 22.22 19.51
C SER A 44 15.19 21.59 20.07
N LEU A 45 14.20 21.25 19.24
CA LEU A 45 12.95 20.67 19.69
C LEU A 45 13.13 19.22 20.14
N TYR A 46 12.64 18.91 21.35
CA TYR A 46 12.63 17.56 21.91
C TYR A 46 11.81 16.59 21.03
N THR A 47 10.64 17.03 20.58
CA THR A 47 9.75 16.20 19.74
C THR A 47 10.27 16.12 18.31
N LYS A 48 10.73 14.95 17.88
CA LYS A 48 11.23 14.71 16.50
C LYS A 48 10.23 15.08 15.40
N ARG A 49 8.92 14.91 15.64
CA ARG A 49 7.86 15.26 14.70
C ARG A 49 7.67 16.77 14.49
N ALA A 50 8.17 17.59 15.41
CA ALA A 50 8.05 19.05 15.33
C ALA A 50 9.28 19.71 14.68
N ARG A 51 10.32 18.93 14.37
CA ARG A 51 11.52 19.43 13.70
C ARG A 51 11.22 19.69 12.21
N PRO A 52 12.02 20.54 11.54
CA PRO A 52 11.95 20.69 10.08
C PRO A 52 12.16 19.33 9.39
N VAL A 53 11.36 19.05 8.36
CA VAL A 53 11.44 17.80 7.59
C VAL A 53 11.30 18.13 6.11
N PHE A 54 12.15 17.55 5.28
CA PHE A 54 12.05 17.60 3.82
C PHE A 54 11.95 16.18 3.28
N LYS A 55 10.72 15.76 2.95
CA LYS A 55 10.41 14.40 2.49
C LYS A 55 9.47 14.43 1.30
N GLU A 56 9.39 13.31 0.60
CA GLU A 56 8.44 13.15 -0.49
C GLU A 56 7.00 13.42 -0.03
N PRO A 57 6.19 14.11 -0.85
CA PRO A 57 4.83 14.50 -0.47
C PRO A 57 3.93 13.33 -0.02
N HIS A 58 4.11 12.14 -0.59
CA HIS A 58 3.34 10.95 -0.22
C HIS A 58 3.57 10.47 1.22
N LEU A 59 4.71 10.81 1.83
CA LEU A 59 5.03 10.47 3.22
C LEU A 59 4.55 11.54 4.20
N VAL A 60 4.34 12.78 3.73
CA VAL A 60 3.93 13.92 4.55
C VAL A 60 2.42 14.05 4.57
N PHE A 61 1.77 13.95 3.41
CA PHE A 61 0.34 14.07 3.28
C PHE A 61 -0.35 12.72 3.51
N PRO A 62 -1.47 12.69 4.27
CA PRO A 62 -2.22 11.46 4.42
C PRO A 62 -2.80 11.01 3.07
N PRO A 63 -2.89 9.70 2.82
CA PRO A 63 -3.50 9.19 1.60
C PRO A 63 -4.97 9.61 1.54
N GLN A 64 -5.34 10.31 0.48
CA GLN A 64 -6.72 10.73 0.25
C GLN A 64 -7.52 9.60 -0.38
N LYS A 65 -8.71 9.37 0.15
CA LYS A 65 -9.65 8.41 -0.42
C LYS A 65 -10.12 8.93 -1.78
N GLN A 66 -9.91 8.14 -2.82
CA GLN A 66 -10.35 8.49 -4.17
C GLN A 66 -11.88 8.53 -4.23
N LEU A 67 -12.41 9.29 -5.20
CA LEU A 67 -13.84 9.30 -5.49
C LEU A 67 -14.30 7.88 -5.81
N GLN A 68 -15.36 7.44 -5.13
CA GLN A 68 -15.84 6.04 -5.21
C GLN A 68 -17.05 5.89 -6.12
N CYS A 69 -17.43 6.96 -6.80
CA CYS A 69 -18.54 7.04 -7.72
C CYS A 69 -18.04 7.50 -9.08
N ASP A 70 -18.71 7.03 -10.12
CA ASP A 70 -18.57 7.52 -11.47
C ASP A 70 -19.14 8.95 -11.61
N VAL A 71 -18.90 9.60 -12.75
CA VAL A 71 -19.43 10.94 -13.09
C VAL A 71 -20.96 10.97 -13.01
N ASN A 72 -21.62 9.85 -13.34
CA ASN A 72 -23.08 9.69 -13.23
C ASN A 72 -23.57 9.42 -11.79
N GLY A 73 -22.66 9.37 -10.81
CA GLY A 73 -22.98 9.07 -9.41
C GLY A 73 -23.11 7.58 -9.09
N ARG A 74 -22.92 6.68 -10.07
CA ARG A 74 -22.95 5.23 -9.85
C ARG A 74 -21.76 4.78 -9.00
N PRO A 75 -21.96 4.06 -7.88
CA PRO A 75 -20.84 3.52 -7.11
C PRO A 75 -20.00 2.51 -7.89
N LEU A 76 -18.68 2.57 -7.70
CA LEU A 76 -17.72 1.66 -8.37
C LEU A 76 -17.68 0.27 -7.72
N ASN A 77 -18.01 0.17 -6.43
CA ASN A 77 -17.95 -1.06 -5.66
C ASN A 77 -19.36 -1.47 -5.20
N SER A 78 -19.71 -2.75 -5.34
CA SER A 78 -20.98 -3.30 -4.86
C SER A 78 -21.18 -3.14 -3.35
N TYR A 79 -20.09 -3.11 -2.56
CA TYR A 79 -20.14 -2.87 -1.12
C TYR A 79 -20.17 -1.38 -0.74
N PHE A 80 -20.41 -0.47 -1.68
CA PHE A 80 -20.39 0.96 -1.38
C PHE A 80 -21.39 1.37 -0.28
N TYR A 81 -22.57 0.78 -0.28
CA TYR A 81 -23.64 1.10 0.67
C TYR A 81 -23.45 0.49 2.07
N THR A 82 -22.41 -0.29 2.32
CA THR A 82 -22.12 -0.89 3.63
C THR A 82 -21.26 0.00 4.53
N THR A 83 -21.05 1.27 4.15
CA THR A 83 -20.16 2.28 4.78
C THR A 83 -18.66 1.94 4.74
N HIS A 84 -18.28 0.69 5.03
CA HIS A 84 -16.90 0.19 5.03
C HIS A 84 -16.65 -0.83 3.91
N GLN A 85 -16.68 -0.36 2.66
CA GLN A 85 -16.59 -1.24 1.49
C GLN A 85 -15.34 -2.15 1.43
N ASN A 86 -14.16 -1.65 1.83
CA ASN A 86 -12.92 -2.42 1.74
C ASN A 86 -12.91 -3.58 2.75
N PHE A 87 -13.47 -3.32 3.94
CA PHE A 87 -13.58 -4.31 4.99
C PHE A 87 -14.53 -5.44 4.57
N HIS A 88 -15.75 -5.10 4.13
CA HIS A 88 -16.72 -6.09 3.67
C HIS A 88 -16.28 -6.85 2.43
N LYS A 89 -15.54 -6.20 1.52
CA LYS A 89 -14.93 -6.87 0.36
C LYS A 89 -13.97 -7.98 0.81
N ILE A 90 -13.04 -7.68 1.70
CA ILE A 90 -12.06 -8.67 2.21
C ILE A 90 -12.77 -9.81 2.94
N MET A 91 -13.78 -9.51 3.75
CA MET A 91 -14.56 -10.55 4.43
C MET A 91 -15.24 -11.49 3.45
N ASN A 92 -15.84 -10.95 2.37
CA ASN A 92 -16.51 -11.78 1.39
C ASN A 92 -15.52 -12.64 0.58
N GLU A 93 -14.38 -12.06 0.19
CA GLU A 93 -13.29 -12.80 -0.47
C GLU A 93 -12.77 -13.95 0.41
N ALA A 94 -12.62 -13.72 1.71
CA ALA A 94 -12.21 -14.75 2.66
C ALA A 94 -13.23 -15.89 2.76
N ILE A 95 -14.53 -15.59 2.79
CA ILE A 95 -15.59 -16.61 2.83
C ILE A 95 -15.58 -17.46 1.56
N TYR A 96 -15.49 -16.83 0.38
CA TYR A 96 -15.39 -17.58 -0.88
C TYR A 96 -14.18 -18.51 -0.92
N LYS A 97 -13.03 -18.05 -0.41
CA LYS A 97 -11.84 -18.91 -0.32
C LYS A 97 -12.02 -20.07 0.65
N LEU A 98 -12.70 -19.86 1.77
CA LEU A 98 -13.03 -20.94 2.69
C LEU A 98 -13.99 -21.97 2.07
N GLU A 99 -14.99 -21.52 1.33
CA GLU A 99 -15.92 -22.41 0.61
C GLU A 99 -15.23 -23.21 -0.49
N GLU A 100 -14.34 -22.57 -1.26
CA GLU A 100 -13.51 -23.23 -2.27
C GLU A 100 -12.67 -24.36 -1.66
N ILE A 101 -12.04 -24.10 -0.51
CA ILE A 101 -11.25 -25.10 0.22
C ILE A 101 -12.13 -26.25 0.72
N LYS A 102 -13.30 -25.95 1.29
CA LYS A 102 -14.26 -26.98 1.75
C LYS A 102 -14.69 -27.88 0.61
N LEU A 103 -15.06 -27.29 -0.53
CA LEU A 103 -15.47 -28.05 -1.71
C LEU A 103 -14.35 -28.96 -2.22
N HIS A 104 -13.12 -28.45 -2.30
CA HIS A 104 -11.96 -29.24 -2.72
C HIS A 104 -11.66 -30.38 -1.74
N PHE A 105 -11.83 -30.15 -0.44
CA PHE A 105 -11.67 -31.17 0.59
C PHE A 105 -12.73 -32.28 0.46
N ASP A 106 -14.00 -31.90 0.29
CA ASP A 106 -15.10 -32.85 0.11
C ASP A 106 -14.90 -33.70 -1.15
N GLN A 107 -14.53 -33.07 -2.28
CA GLN A 107 -14.17 -33.79 -3.51
C GLN A 107 -13.02 -34.76 -3.30
N SER A 108 -11.97 -34.35 -2.59
CA SER A 108 -10.82 -35.20 -2.25
C SER A 108 -11.23 -36.38 -1.37
N TYR A 109 -12.15 -36.16 -0.43
CA TYR A 109 -12.70 -37.21 0.43
C TYR A 109 -13.50 -38.23 -0.40
N PHE A 110 -14.42 -37.76 -1.25
CA PHE A 110 -15.19 -38.63 -2.13
C PHE A 110 -14.29 -39.44 -3.06
N ASN A 111 -13.29 -38.81 -3.70
CA ASN A 111 -12.35 -39.50 -4.59
C ASN A 111 -11.56 -40.61 -3.86
N ARG A 112 -11.17 -40.40 -2.61
CA ARG A 112 -10.52 -41.45 -1.80
C ARG A 112 -11.45 -42.61 -1.48
N THR A 113 -12.74 -42.34 -1.27
CA THR A 113 -13.74 -43.38 -0.97
C THR A 113 -14.24 -44.15 -2.21
N THR A 114 -14.20 -43.54 -3.40
CA THR A 114 -14.64 -44.17 -4.66
C THR A 114 -13.56 -45.00 -5.33
N VAL A 115 -12.28 -44.74 -5.04
CA VAL A 115 -11.19 -45.67 -5.36
C VAL A 115 -11.34 -46.88 -4.44
N LYS A 116 -12.03 -47.93 -4.91
CA LYS A 116 -12.06 -49.24 -4.25
C LYS A 116 -10.63 -49.68 -3.96
N PRO A 117 -10.36 -50.35 -2.82
CA PRO A 117 -9.05 -50.95 -2.56
C PRO A 117 -8.73 -51.84 -3.74
N THR A 118 -7.64 -51.54 -4.44
CA THR A 118 -7.06 -52.42 -5.46
C THR A 118 -7.05 -53.82 -4.86
N LEU A 119 -7.77 -54.73 -5.54
CA LEU A 119 -7.91 -56.12 -5.16
C LEU A 119 -6.52 -56.62 -4.77
N LYS A 120 -6.37 -57.07 -3.52
CA LYS A 120 -5.20 -57.84 -3.12
C LYS A 120 -5.12 -58.99 -4.11
N GLU A 121 -4.12 -58.94 -4.99
CA GLU A 121 -3.73 -60.07 -5.82
C GLU A 121 -3.38 -61.19 -4.83
N VAL A 122 -4.31 -62.15 -4.70
CA VAL A 122 -4.14 -63.36 -3.91
C VAL A 122 -3.16 -64.22 -4.70
N GLN A 123 -1.98 -64.44 -4.12
CA GLN A 123 -1.01 -65.44 -4.54
C GLN A 123 -1.58 -66.86 -4.43
#